data_AF-A0A842UGL0-F1
#
_entry.id   AF-A0A842UGL0-F1
#
_cell.length_a   1.000
_cell.length_b   1.000
_cell.length_c   1.000
_cell.angle_alpha   90.00
_cell.angle_beta   90.00
_cell.angle_gamma   90.00
#
_symmetry.space_group_name_H-M   'P 1'
#
loop_
_entity.id
_entity.type
_entity.pdbx_description
1 polymer ?
#
loop_
_entity_poly.entity_id
_entity_poly.type
_entity_poly.pdbx_seq_one_letter_code
_entity_poly.pdbx_strand_id
1 'polypeptide(L)'
;MIDTVIEYLTLVWKIFSTPWTSLETLWLVLPLVLILILIHLYFGRFRSEELGWNSAFGNSISLLWICVILFRFLFDKYSFFTLIRETQAIDNLIIVLALTAWVILLLAFNYFHAVPKKLAFALSSADSTYILAYIIISVIIGGFSMSIETLIASAILFAAVFAALELFKHLIPMTGSAKEAIKRREKKKKAKSKK
;
A
#
# COMPACT_ATOMS: atom_id res chain seq x y z
N MET A 1 42.98 15.56 -13.71
CA MET A 1 41.77 16.26 -13.22
C MET A 1 40.60 16.05 -14.17
N ILE A 2 40.78 16.31 -15.49
CA ILE A 2 39.74 16.06 -16.50
C ILE A 2 39.35 14.56 -16.54
N ASP A 3 40.32 13.65 -16.54
CA ASP A 3 40.05 12.21 -16.60
C ASP A 3 39.22 11.72 -15.40
N THR A 4 39.53 12.23 -14.21
CA THR A 4 38.79 11.95 -12.98
C THR A 4 37.34 12.42 -13.06
N VAL A 5 37.09 13.61 -13.63
CA VAL A 5 35.73 14.13 -13.82
C VAL A 5 34.95 13.28 -14.82
N ILE A 6 35.58 12.87 -15.93
CA ILE A 6 34.95 12.00 -16.94
C ILE A 6 34.60 10.64 -16.34
N GLU A 7 35.48 10.06 -15.51
CA GLU A 7 35.23 8.79 -14.82
C GLU A 7 34.00 8.87 -13.89
N TYR A 8 33.90 9.93 -13.08
CA TYR A 8 32.73 10.15 -12.23
C TYR A 8 31.44 10.35 -13.04
N LEU A 9 31.48 11.14 -14.12
CA LEU A 9 30.31 11.35 -14.98
C LEU A 9 29.85 10.03 -15.62
N THR A 10 30.81 9.20 -16.05
CA THR A 10 30.54 7.87 -16.60
C THR A 10 29.89 6.96 -15.54
N LEU A 11 30.37 7.00 -14.30
CA LEU A 11 29.78 6.24 -13.19
C LEU A 11 28.36 6.72 -12.87
N VAL A 12 28.11 8.03 -12.81
CA VAL A 12 26.78 8.61 -12.59
C VAL A 12 25.82 8.15 -13.69
N TRP A 13 26.24 8.21 -14.95
CA TRP A 13 25.43 7.73 -16.06
C TRP A 13 25.13 6.23 -15.95
N LYS A 14 26.13 5.42 -15.60
CA LYS A 14 25.96 3.98 -15.39
C LYS A 14 24.93 3.68 -14.29
N ILE A 15 25.01 4.36 -13.15
CA ILE A 15 24.03 4.23 -12.05
C ILE A 15 22.64 4.63 -12.52
N PHE A 16 22.52 5.81 -13.15
CA PHE A 16 21.25 6.35 -13.62
C PHE A 16 20.58 5.47 -14.68
N SER A 17 21.36 4.89 -15.60
CA SER A 17 20.85 4.03 -16.68
C SER A 17 20.61 2.58 -16.27
N THR A 18 21.12 2.13 -15.12
CA THR A 18 20.99 0.72 -14.68
C THR A 18 19.53 0.23 -14.68
N PRO A 19 18.53 0.97 -14.16
CA PRO A 19 17.13 0.54 -14.17
C PRO A 19 16.55 0.37 -15.57
N TRP A 20 17.09 1.06 -16.58
CA TRP A 20 16.63 0.95 -17.97
C TRP A 20 17.32 -0.17 -18.75
N THR A 21 18.43 -0.68 -18.20
CA THR A 21 19.20 -1.80 -18.81
C THR A 21 18.82 -3.17 -18.25
N SER A 22 18.19 -3.22 -17.07
CA SER A 22 17.78 -4.45 -16.40
C SER A 22 16.31 -4.37 -16.00
N LEU A 23 15.49 -5.27 -16.55
CA LEU A 23 14.07 -5.39 -16.20
C LEU A 23 13.89 -5.71 -14.70
N GLU A 24 14.78 -6.50 -14.10
CA GLU A 24 14.74 -6.77 -12.66
C GLU A 24 14.93 -5.50 -11.84
N THR A 25 15.92 -4.68 -12.20
CA THR A 25 16.15 -3.39 -11.52
C THR A 25 14.99 -2.44 -11.76
N LEU A 26 14.39 -2.46 -12.96
CA LEU A 26 13.21 -1.67 -13.28
C LEU A 26 12.04 -1.95 -12.32
N TRP A 27 11.73 -3.23 -12.08
CA TRP A 27 10.67 -3.64 -11.16
C TRP A 27 10.89 -3.15 -9.72
N LEU A 28 12.14 -2.99 -9.30
CA LEU A 28 12.49 -2.51 -7.96
C LEU A 28 12.45 -0.97 -7.86
N VAL A 29 12.93 -0.28 -8.89
CA VAL A 29 13.07 1.19 -8.88
C VAL A 29 11.78 1.90 -9.25
N LEU A 30 11.01 1.36 -10.20
CA LEU A 30 9.78 1.99 -10.69
C LEU A 30 8.80 2.34 -9.56
N PRO A 31 8.53 1.46 -8.58
CA PRO A 31 7.59 1.79 -7.52
C PRO A 31 8.18 2.84 -6.57
N LEU A 32 9.49 2.84 -6.31
CA LEU A 32 10.14 3.87 -5.49
C LEU A 32 9.99 5.26 -6.13
N VAL A 33 10.17 5.36 -7.45
CA VAL A 33 9.96 6.61 -8.19
C VAL A 33 8.50 7.04 -8.15
N LEU A 34 7.56 6.11 -8.33
CA LEU A 34 6.13 6.40 -8.22
C LEU A 34 5.75 6.87 -6.82
N ILE A 35 6.23 6.20 -5.78
CA ILE A 35 6.04 6.59 -4.37
C ILE A 35 6.55 8.01 -4.13
N LEU A 36 7.77 8.30 -4.59
CA LEU A 36 8.40 9.60 -4.45
C LEU A 36 7.53 10.70 -5.07
N ILE A 37 7.06 10.49 -6.31
CA ILE A 37 6.18 11.42 -7.01
C ILE A 37 4.87 11.61 -6.25
N LEU A 38 4.19 10.52 -5.86
CA LEU A 38 2.91 10.57 -5.16
C LEU A 38 3.01 11.31 -3.82
N ILE A 39 4.07 11.05 -3.04
CA ILE A 39 4.32 11.72 -1.77
C ILE A 39 4.56 13.21 -1.97
N HIS A 40 5.37 13.60 -2.96
CA HIS A 40 5.64 15.00 -3.27
C HIS A 40 4.38 15.74 -3.73
N LEU A 41 3.56 15.11 -4.58
CA LEU A 41 2.27 15.68 -5.00
C LEU A 41 1.34 15.87 -3.80
N TYR A 42 1.25 14.87 -2.92
CA TYR A 42 0.42 14.93 -1.73
C TYR A 42 0.84 16.06 -0.79
N PHE A 43 2.11 16.09 -0.36
CA PHE A 43 2.59 17.12 0.57
C PHE A 43 2.68 18.51 -0.08
N GLY A 44 2.89 18.58 -1.39
CA GLY A 44 2.81 19.82 -2.15
C GLY A 44 1.43 20.48 -2.02
N ARG A 45 0.36 19.67 -2.11
CA ARG A 45 -1.04 20.11 -1.98
C ARG A 45 -1.48 20.32 -0.54
N PHE A 46 -1.07 19.46 0.39
CA PHE A 46 -1.63 19.37 1.75
C PHE A 46 -0.62 19.70 2.85
N ARG A 47 -0.04 20.90 2.82
CA ARG A 47 1.04 21.30 3.75
C ARG A 47 0.63 21.37 5.22
N SER A 48 -0.65 21.63 5.51
CA SER A 48 -1.17 21.90 6.87
C SER A 48 -2.26 20.92 7.31
N GLU A 49 -2.26 19.72 6.73
CA GLU A 49 -3.34 18.75 6.90
C GLU A 49 -3.46 18.15 8.31
N GLU A 50 -4.69 17.81 8.70
CA GLU A 50 -4.96 17.02 9.89
C GLU A 50 -4.29 15.64 9.83
N LEU A 51 -3.62 15.27 10.92
CA LEU A 51 -3.09 13.91 11.12
C LEU A 51 -4.14 12.84 10.79
N GLY A 52 -3.80 11.95 9.86
CA GLY A 52 -4.60 10.78 9.48
C GLY A 52 -4.73 10.58 7.98
N TRP A 53 -4.97 11.65 7.21
CA TRP A 53 -5.08 11.53 5.75
C TRP A 53 -3.76 11.14 5.10
N ASN A 54 -2.65 11.70 5.59
CA ASN A 54 -1.30 11.33 5.18
C ASN A 54 -1.00 9.84 5.47
N SER A 55 -1.45 9.33 6.62
CA SER A 55 -1.31 7.91 6.98
C SER A 55 -2.17 7.02 6.09
N ALA A 56 -3.43 7.39 5.85
CA ALA A 56 -4.33 6.66 4.95
C ALA A 56 -3.76 6.60 3.52
N PHE A 57 -3.31 7.74 2.99
CA PHE A 57 -2.65 7.82 1.69
C PHE A 57 -1.37 6.98 1.65
N GLY A 58 -0.52 7.08 2.68
CA GLY A 58 0.69 6.27 2.81
C GLY A 58 0.42 4.76 2.84
N ASN A 59 -0.63 4.31 3.53
CA ASN A 59 -1.02 2.91 3.53
C ASN A 59 -1.50 2.44 2.14
N SER A 60 -2.25 3.27 1.40
CA SER A 60 -2.61 2.97 0.01
C SER A 60 -1.39 2.87 -0.89
N ILE A 61 -0.39 3.74 -0.68
CA ILE A 61 0.90 3.64 -1.36
C ILE A 61 1.61 2.31 -1.05
N SER A 62 1.60 1.87 0.22
CA SER A 62 2.17 0.56 0.59
C SER A 62 1.48 -0.59 -0.15
N LEU A 63 0.15 -0.55 -0.36
CA LEU A 63 -0.52 -1.56 -1.19
C LEU A 63 -0.12 -1.48 -2.67
N LEU A 64 0.13 -0.29 -3.21
CA LEU A 64 0.61 -0.14 -4.59
C LEU A 64 1.93 -0.89 -4.79
N TRP A 65 2.83 -0.82 -3.80
CA TRP A 65 4.07 -1.60 -3.79
C TRP A 65 3.80 -3.12 -3.85
N ILE A 66 2.82 -3.60 -3.09
CA ILE A 66 2.40 -5.02 -3.12
C ILE A 66 1.85 -5.41 -4.49
N CYS A 67 1.05 -4.56 -5.13
CA CYS A 67 0.57 -4.81 -6.50
C CYS A 67 1.75 -5.00 -7.46
N VAL A 68 2.80 -4.18 -7.36
CA VAL A 68 3.97 -4.32 -8.24
C VAL A 68 4.73 -5.61 -7.95
N ILE A 69 4.90 -6.01 -6.69
CA ILE A 69 5.50 -7.30 -6.34
C ILE A 69 4.71 -8.46 -6.96
N LEU A 70 3.37 -8.41 -6.87
CA LEU A 70 2.51 -9.46 -7.42
C LEU A 70 2.55 -9.50 -8.95
N PHE A 71 2.59 -8.35 -9.62
CA PHE A 71 2.81 -8.29 -11.07
C PHE A 71 4.15 -8.92 -11.44
N ARG A 72 5.23 -8.53 -10.77
CA ARG A 72 6.55 -9.12 -10.99
C ARG A 72 6.50 -10.64 -10.83
N PHE A 73 5.93 -11.13 -9.73
CA PHE A 73 5.78 -12.57 -9.48
C PHE A 73 5.06 -13.28 -10.63
N LEU A 74 3.96 -12.71 -11.14
CA LEU A 74 3.22 -13.31 -12.24
C LEU A 74 4.01 -13.34 -13.56
N PHE A 75 4.73 -12.27 -13.89
CA PHE A 75 5.55 -12.21 -15.11
C PHE A 75 6.85 -13.03 -15.01
N ASP A 76 7.38 -13.23 -13.80
CA ASP A 76 8.51 -14.13 -13.55
C ASP A 76 8.08 -15.61 -13.63
N LYS A 77 6.86 -15.92 -13.13
CA LYS A 77 6.34 -17.30 -13.07
C LYS A 77 5.74 -17.79 -14.39
N TYR A 78 5.07 -16.91 -15.13
CA TYR A 78 4.29 -17.27 -16.32
C TYR A 78 4.75 -16.47 -17.53
N SER A 79 4.88 -17.13 -18.68
CA SER A 79 5.00 -16.42 -19.95
C SER A 79 3.72 -15.63 -20.25
N PHE A 80 3.80 -14.58 -21.08
CA PHE A 80 2.62 -13.81 -21.47
C PHE A 80 1.51 -14.69 -22.08
N PHE A 81 1.88 -15.67 -22.93
CA PHE A 81 0.91 -16.59 -23.52
C PHE A 81 0.30 -17.56 -22.50
N THR A 82 1.07 -17.95 -21.47
CA THR A 82 0.57 -18.80 -20.38
C THR A 82 -0.41 -18.03 -19.50
N LEU A 83 -0.11 -16.76 -19.17
CA LEU A 83 -0.97 -15.88 -18.36
C LEU A 83 -2.40 -15.78 -18.89
N ILE A 84 -2.58 -15.79 -20.21
CA ILE A 84 -3.89 -15.59 -20.84
C ILE A 84 -4.61 -16.91 -21.19
N ARG A 85 -3.95 -18.07 -21.05
CA ARG A 85 -4.51 -19.38 -21.44
C ARG A 85 -4.76 -20.30 -20.26
N GLU A 86 -3.93 -20.25 -19.24
CA GLU A 86 -4.05 -21.10 -18.06
C GLU A 86 -5.03 -20.48 -17.06
N THR A 87 -6.08 -21.22 -16.68
CA THR A 87 -7.16 -20.72 -15.82
C THR A 87 -6.64 -20.14 -14.51
N GLN A 88 -5.70 -20.82 -13.85
CA GLN A 88 -5.14 -20.31 -12.60
C GLN A 88 -4.32 -19.02 -12.80
N ALA A 89 -3.58 -18.92 -13.90
CA ALA A 89 -2.76 -17.75 -14.20
C ALA A 89 -3.62 -16.51 -14.51
N ILE A 90 -4.71 -16.69 -15.27
CA ILE A 90 -5.64 -15.60 -15.57
C ILE A 90 -6.43 -15.17 -14.33
N ASP A 91 -6.85 -16.11 -13.47
CA ASP A 91 -7.51 -15.80 -12.20
C ASP A 91 -6.61 -14.94 -11.31
N ASN A 92 -5.34 -15.35 -11.16
CA ASN A 92 -4.36 -14.58 -10.41
C ASN A 92 -4.15 -13.18 -11.01
N LEU A 93 -4.05 -13.07 -12.34
CA LEU A 93 -3.92 -11.77 -13.01
C LEU A 93 -5.14 -10.87 -12.76
N ILE A 94 -6.36 -11.42 -12.83
CA ILE A 94 -7.60 -10.68 -12.53
C ILE A 94 -7.59 -10.16 -11.10
N ILE A 95 -7.15 -10.95 -10.11
CA ILE A 95 -7.03 -10.50 -8.72
C ILE A 95 -6.04 -9.35 -8.59
N VAL A 96 -4.86 -9.46 -9.20
CA VAL A 96 -3.84 -8.40 -9.12
C VAL A 96 -4.34 -7.12 -9.79
N LEU A 97 -5.04 -7.23 -10.92
CA LEU A 97 -5.69 -6.10 -11.59
C LEU A 97 -6.79 -5.48 -10.73
N ALA A 98 -7.65 -6.30 -10.12
CA ALA A 98 -8.72 -5.83 -9.24
C ALA A 98 -8.15 -5.13 -7.99
N LEU A 99 -7.11 -5.70 -7.37
CA LEU A 99 -6.40 -5.07 -6.26
C LEU A 99 -5.75 -3.75 -6.68
N THR A 100 -5.13 -3.70 -7.87
CA THR A 100 -4.54 -2.47 -8.40
C THR A 100 -5.59 -1.38 -8.63
N ALA A 101 -6.73 -1.73 -9.22
CA ALA A 101 -7.84 -0.81 -9.38
C ALA A 101 -8.36 -0.31 -8.02
N TRP A 102 -8.49 -1.20 -7.04
CA TRP A 102 -8.87 -0.84 -5.67
C TRP A 102 -7.87 0.12 -5.02
N VAL A 103 -6.58 -0.12 -5.17
CA VAL A 103 -5.52 0.76 -4.64
C VAL A 103 -5.54 2.13 -5.30
N ILE A 104 -5.71 2.20 -6.62
CA ILE A 104 -5.86 3.48 -7.35
C ILE A 104 -7.08 4.24 -6.82
N LEU A 105 -8.20 3.54 -6.57
CA LEU A 105 -9.39 4.13 -5.97
C LEU A 105 -9.12 4.67 -4.56
N LEU A 106 -8.43 3.92 -3.70
CA LEU A 106 -8.05 4.38 -2.37
C LEU A 106 -7.11 5.59 -2.42
N LEU A 107 -6.11 5.57 -3.31
CA LEU A 107 -5.23 6.72 -3.54
C LEU A 107 -6.03 7.95 -3.96
N ALA A 108 -6.99 7.80 -4.88
CA ALA A 108 -7.87 8.90 -5.28
C ALA A 108 -8.76 9.39 -4.14
N PHE A 109 -9.39 8.48 -3.38
CA PHE A 109 -10.23 8.84 -2.23
C PHE A 109 -9.45 9.59 -1.16
N ASN A 110 -8.22 9.15 -0.86
CA ASN A 110 -7.36 9.76 0.13
C ASN A 110 -6.75 11.08 -0.38
N TYR A 111 -6.35 11.17 -1.65
CA TYR A 111 -5.79 12.40 -2.22
C TYR A 111 -6.83 13.50 -2.43
N PHE A 112 -8.06 13.16 -2.81
CA PHE A 112 -9.12 14.14 -3.06
C PHE A 112 -10.05 14.34 -1.85
N HIS A 113 -9.89 13.58 -0.78
CA HIS A 113 -10.84 13.50 0.34
C HIS A 113 -12.28 13.24 -0.14
N ALA A 114 -12.42 12.41 -1.18
CA ALA A 114 -13.68 12.23 -1.90
C ALA A 114 -14.75 11.47 -1.09
N VAL A 115 -14.37 10.79 -0.02
CA VAL A 115 -15.27 9.99 0.83
C VAL A 115 -15.21 10.44 2.28
N PRO A 116 -16.26 10.17 3.09
CA PRO A 116 -16.26 10.55 4.50
C PRO A 116 -15.05 10.00 5.24
N LYS A 117 -14.45 10.83 6.11
CA LYS A 117 -13.22 10.52 6.87
C LYS A 117 -13.25 9.14 7.56
N LYS A 118 -14.39 8.77 8.14
CA LYS A 118 -14.57 7.45 8.79
C LYS A 118 -14.39 6.29 7.81
N LEU A 119 -14.96 6.41 6.60
CA LEU A 119 -14.88 5.39 5.57
C LEU A 119 -13.48 5.34 4.96
N ALA A 120 -12.90 6.49 4.60
CA ALA A 120 -11.53 6.56 4.09
C ALA A 120 -10.53 5.88 5.03
N PHE A 121 -10.63 6.19 6.33
CA PHE A 121 -9.71 5.67 7.34
C PHE A 121 -9.97 4.21 7.68
N ALA A 122 -11.21 3.71 7.58
CA ALA A 122 -11.49 2.29 7.76
C ALA A 122 -10.90 1.45 6.60
N LEU A 123 -11.10 1.91 5.35
CA LEU A 123 -10.62 1.20 4.16
C LEU A 123 -9.09 1.29 3.99
N SER A 124 -8.49 2.39 4.43
CA SER A 124 -7.05 2.67 4.31
C SER A 124 -6.32 2.58 5.64
N SER A 125 -6.91 1.91 6.64
CA SER A 125 -6.23 1.67 7.91
C SER A 125 -5.04 0.72 7.69
N ALA A 126 -3.98 0.86 8.49
CA ALA A 126 -2.82 -0.03 8.39
C ALA A 126 -3.25 -1.49 8.53
N ASP A 127 -4.16 -1.79 9.45
CA ASP A 127 -4.66 -3.15 9.69
C ASP A 127 -5.37 -3.70 8.44
N SER A 128 -6.38 -2.97 7.91
CA SER A 128 -7.11 -3.41 6.71
C SER A 128 -6.18 -3.62 5.52
N THR A 129 -5.28 -2.67 5.31
CA THR A 129 -4.31 -2.65 4.21
C THR A 129 -3.33 -3.83 4.29
N TYR A 130 -2.67 -4.03 5.43
CA TYR A 130 -1.64 -5.08 5.56
C TYR A 130 -2.22 -6.48 5.70
N ILE A 131 -3.37 -6.66 6.35
CA ILE A 131 -4.06 -7.95 6.40
C ILE A 131 -4.51 -8.35 4.99
N LEU A 132 -5.13 -7.42 4.24
CA LEU A 132 -5.53 -7.68 2.85
C LEU A 132 -4.32 -8.04 1.98
N ALA A 133 -3.21 -7.30 2.10
CA ALA A 133 -1.98 -7.58 1.38
C ALA A 133 -1.47 -9.00 1.66
N TYR A 134 -1.39 -9.37 2.94
CA TYR A 134 -0.94 -10.70 3.37
C TYR A 134 -1.81 -11.82 2.77
N ILE A 135 -3.14 -11.67 2.82
CA ILE A 135 -4.08 -12.66 2.28
C ILE A 135 -3.89 -12.82 0.78
N ILE A 136 -3.88 -11.72 0.02
CA ILE A 136 -3.75 -11.78 -1.44
C ILE A 136 -2.40 -12.38 -1.85
N ILE A 137 -1.32 -11.99 -1.17
CA ILE A 137 0.01 -12.60 -1.38
C ILE A 137 -0.04 -14.11 -1.10
N SER A 138 -0.63 -14.51 0.02
CA SER A 138 -0.74 -15.92 0.39
C SER A 138 -1.56 -16.74 -0.61
N VAL A 139 -2.67 -16.19 -1.11
CA VAL A 139 -3.52 -16.83 -2.12
C VAL A 139 -2.76 -17.02 -3.44
N ILE A 140 -2.13 -15.96 -3.95
CA ILE A 140 -1.46 -15.98 -5.25
C ILE A 140 -0.15 -16.78 -5.21
N ILE A 141 0.73 -16.49 -4.24
CA ILE A 141 2.03 -17.16 -4.14
C ILE A 141 1.85 -18.61 -3.68
N GLY A 142 0.91 -18.86 -2.77
CA GLY A 142 0.58 -20.21 -2.32
C GLY A 142 -0.08 -21.07 -3.39
N GLY A 143 -0.49 -20.49 -4.52
CA GLY A 143 -1.08 -21.23 -5.63
C GLY A 143 -2.46 -21.81 -5.29
N PHE A 144 -3.21 -21.13 -4.41
CA PHE A 144 -4.59 -21.53 -4.09
C PHE A 144 -5.50 -21.24 -5.29
N SER A 145 -6.46 -22.12 -5.55
CA SER A 145 -7.49 -21.89 -6.56
C SER A 145 -8.52 -20.87 -6.06
N MET A 146 -9.06 -20.08 -7.00
CA MET A 146 -10.10 -19.09 -6.69
C MET A 146 -11.46 -19.75 -6.59
N SER A 147 -11.73 -20.31 -5.41
CA SER A 147 -13.01 -20.92 -5.08
C SER A 147 -13.72 -20.16 -3.94
N ILE A 148 -15.00 -20.49 -3.73
CA ILE A 148 -15.79 -19.91 -2.64
C ILE A 148 -15.15 -20.28 -1.28
N GLU A 149 -14.57 -21.47 -1.16
CA GLU A 149 -13.84 -21.92 0.02
C GLU A 149 -12.63 -21.02 0.31
N THR A 150 -11.83 -20.69 -0.70
CA THR A 150 -10.69 -19.75 -0.55
C THR A 150 -11.16 -18.37 -0.12
N LEU A 151 -12.28 -17.88 -0.65
CA LEU A 151 -12.87 -16.59 -0.25
C LEU A 151 -13.38 -16.60 1.19
N ILE A 152 -14.10 -17.65 1.60
CA ILE A 152 -14.59 -17.81 2.98
C ILE A 152 -13.40 -17.93 3.94
N ALA A 153 -12.41 -18.76 3.63
CA ALA A 153 -11.20 -18.92 4.44
C ALA A 153 -10.44 -17.60 4.59
N SER A 154 -10.31 -16.84 3.49
CA SER A 154 -9.71 -15.50 3.49
C SER A 154 -10.48 -14.52 4.37
N ALA A 155 -11.82 -14.53 4.31
CA ALA A 155 -12.66 -13.66 5.14
C ALA A 155 -12.56 -14.02 6.63
N ILE A 156 -12.55 -15.32 6.97
CA ILE A 156 -12.35 -15.80 8.34
C ILE A 156 -10.97 -15.38 8.85
N LEU A 157 -9.92 -15.57 8.05
CA LEU A 157 -8.56 -15.17 8.40
C LEU A 157 -8.45 -13.66 8.60
N PHE A 158 -9.07 -12.87 7.71
CA PHE A 158 -9.13 -11.41 7.86
C PHE A 158 -9.76 -11.03 9.21
N ALA A 159 -10.93 -11.57 9.52
CA ALA A 159 -11.65 -11.29 10.76
C ALA A 159 -10.85 -11.73 11.99
N ALA A 160 -10.21 -12.90 11.94
CA ALA A 160 -9.41 -13.44 13.04
C ALA A 160 -8.17 -12.58 13.33
N VAL A 161 -7.41 -12.21 12.29
CA VAL A 161 -6.21 -11.35 12.46
C VAL A 161 -6.63 -9.96 12.92
N PHE A 162 -7.69 -9.40 12.35
CA PHE A 162 -8.21 -8.10 12.76
C PHE A 162 -8.63 -8.10 14.24
N ALA A 163 -9.37 -9.12 14.69
CA ALA A 163 -9.77 -9.27 16.08
C ALA A 163 -8.56 -9.43 17.01
N ALA A 164 -7.56 -10.20 16.59
CA ALA A 164 -6.31 -10.36 17.35
C ALA A 164 -5.56 -9.03 17.52
N LEU A 165 -5.39 -8.26 16.44
CA LEU A 165 -4.77 -6.93 16.50
C LEU A 165 -5.54 -5.98 17.41
N GLU A 166 -6.87 -6.00 17.35
CA GLU A 166 -7.69 -5.16 18.21
C GLU A 166 -7.54 -5.57 19.68
N LEU A 167 -7.49 -6.87 19.98
CA LEU A 167 -7.18 -7.37 21.32
C LEU A 167 -5.79 -6.91 21.78
N PHE A 168 -4.77 -7.01 20.94
CA PHE A 168 -3.41 -6.53 21.26
C PHE A 168 -3.38 -5.04 21.59
N LYS A 169 -4.10 -4.20 20.85
CA LYS A 169 -4.18 -2.76 21.16
C LYS A 169 -4.78 -2.49 22.54
N HIS A 170 -5.72 -3.32 23.00
CA HIS A 170 -6.31 -3.18 24.33
C HIS A 170 -5.35 -3.62 25.45
N LEU A 171 -4.46 -4.57 25.18
CA LEU A 171 -3.47 -5.05 26.14
C LEU A 171 -2.29 -4.08 26.32
N ILE A 172 -1.94 -3.32 25.29
CA ILE A 172 -0.81 -2.38 25.34
C ILE A 172 -1.25 -1.07 26.03
N PRO A 173 -0.69 -0.72 27.20
CA PRO A 173 -1.08 0.49 27.90
C PRO A 173 -0.68 1.75 27.12
N MET A 174 -1.62 2.70 26.99
CA MET A 174 -1.34 4.00 26.39
C MET A 174 -0.27 4.76 27.17
N THR A 175 0.68 5.36 26.46
CA THR A 175 1.69 6.24 27.04
C THR A 175 1.05 7.48 27.68
N GLY A 176 1.75 8.11 28.64
CA GLY A 176 1.26 9.33 29.31
C GLY A 176 0.96 10.46 28.32
N SER A 177 1.83 10.66 27.33
CA SER A 177 1.65 11.65 26.27
C SER A 177 0.41 11.36 25.40
N ALA A 178 0.15 10.08 25.07
CA ALA A 178 -1.06 9.69 24.34
C ALA A 178 -2.33 9.98 25.15
N LYS A 179 -2.33 9.64 26.45
CA LYS A 179 -3.45 9.94 27.36
C LYS A 179 -3.72 11.45 27.44
N GLU A 180 -2.68 12.27 27.55
CA GLU A 180 -2.81 13.73 27.55
C GLU A 180 -3.36 14.27 26.23
N ALA A 181 -2.88 13.76 25.09
CA ALA A 181 -3.36 14.15 23.77
C ALA A 181 -4.85 13.83 23.59
N ILE A 182 -5.31 12.67 24.06
CA ILE A 182 -6.72 12.27 24.05
C ILE A 182 -7.54 13.23 24.91
N LYS A 183 -7.12 13.50 26.16
CA LYS A 183 -7.80 14.46 27.05
C LYS A 183 -7.91 15.86 26.42
N ARG A 184 -6.85 16.35 25.76
CA ARG A 184 -6.87 17.63 25.05
C ARG A 184 -7.87 17.63 23.88
N ARG A 185 -7.95 16.54 23.12
CA ARG A 185 -8.93 16.40 22.02
C ARG A 185 -10.37 16.36 22.52
N GLU A 186 -10.64 15.65 23.61
CA GLU A 186 -11.97 15.60 24.23
C GLU A 186 -12.42 16.96 24.76
N LYS A 187 -11.53 17.70 25.45
CA LYS A 187 -11.80 19.07 25.88
C LYS A 187 -12.15 19.98 24.70
N LYS A 188 -11.39 19.91 23.59
CA LYS A 188 -11.69 20.67 22.37
C LYS A 188 -13.05 20.30 21.75
N LYS A 189 -13.43 19.01 21.74
CA LYS A 189 -14.75 18.57 21.24
C LYS A 189 -15.89 19.12 22.10
N LYS A 190 -15.78 19.02 23.43
CA LYS A 190 -16.78 19.55 24.37
C LYS A 190 -16.94 21.08 24.28
N ALA A 191 -15.85 21.80 24.03
CA ALA A 191 -15.89 23.25 23.82
C ALA A 191 -16.60 23.62 22.51
N LYS A 192 -16.42 22.83 21.44
CA LYS A 192 -17.11 23.04 20.17
C LYS A 192 -18.61 22.69 20.23
N SER A 193 -19.02 21.71 21.03
CA SER A 193 -20.43 21.31 21.15
C SER A 193 -21.29 22.22 22.03
N LYS A 194 -20.68 23.19 22.74
CA LYS A 194 -21.39 24.18 23.58
C LYS A 194 -21.60 25.52 22.88
N LYS A 195 -21.02 25.71 21.69
CA LYS A 195 -21.26 26.86 20.82
C LYS A 195 -22.30 26.47 19.78
#